data_AF-B4G528-F1
#
_entry.id   AF-B4G528-F1
#
_cell.length_a   1.000
_cell.length_b   1.000
_cell.length_c   1.000
_cell.angle_alpha   90.00
_cell.angle_beta   90.00
_cell.angle_gamma   90.00
#
_symmetry.space_group_name_H-M   'P 1'
#
loop_
_entity.id
_entity.type
_entity.pdbx_description
1 polymer ?
#
loop_
_entity_poly.entity_id
_entity_poly.type
_entity_poly.pdbx_seq_one_letter_code
_entity_poly.pdbx_strand_id
1 'polypeptide(L)'
;MRSSGCLLLLFGFQLYFLSWPMAVEGNDFSSFLSANASLAVVVDHEYMTRHGQNIMAHFEKILSDIIRENLKNGGINVRYFRWNAVRLKKDFLAAITVTDCANTWNFYRSTQETSVLLIAITDSDCPRLPLNKALMVRQSLILSV
;
A
#
# COMPACT_ATOMS: atom_id res chain seq x y z
N MET A 1 18.78 59.85 18.93
CA MET A 1 19.46 58.57 19.26
C MET A 1 18.48 57.61 19.92
N ARG A 2 17.74 56.77 19.17
CA ARG A 2 16.94 55.64 19.69
C ARG A 2 16.18 54.96 18.53
N SER A 3 16.85 54.26 17.62
CA SER A 3 16.13 53.45 16.61
C SER A 3 16.99 52.40 15.89
N SER A 4 18.04 51.87 16.53
CA SER A 4 18.89 50.85 15.88
C SER A 4 18.91 49.50 16.62
N GLY A 5 18.71 49.49 17.94
CA GLY A 5 18.71 48.25 18.73
C GLY A 5 17.44 47.40 18.57
N CYS A 6 16.28 48.01 18.35
CA CYS A 6 15.01 47.28 18.23
C CYS A 6 14.88 46.56 16.88
N LEU A 7 15.45 47.11 15.81
CA LEU A 7 15.44 46.49 14.48
C LEU A 7 16.30 45.21 14.42
N LEU A 8 17.43 45.21 15.12
CA LEU A 8 18.32 44.04 15.19
C LEU A 8 17.71 42.89 16.00
N LEU A 9 16.94 43.19 17.04
CA LEU A 9 16.24 42.17 17.83
C LEU A 9 15.09 41.52 17.04
N LEU A 10 14.35 42.30 16.25
CA LEU A 10 13.29 41.77 15.39
C LEU A 10 13.85 40.89 14.26
N PHE A 11 14.95 41.30 13.62
CA PHE A 11 15.63 40.48 12.61
C PHE A 11 16.21 39.18 13.20
N GLY A 12 16.76 39.23 14.41
CA GLY A 12 17.25 38.03 15.11
C GLY A 12 16.13 37.03 15.41
N PHE A 13 14.96 37.51 15.83
CA PHE A 13 13.81 36.66 16.13
C PHE A 13 13.20 36.03 14.87
N GLN A 14 13.18 36.77 13.75
CA GLN A 14 12.67 36.30 12.46
C GLN A 14 13.57 35.20 11.84
N LEU A 15 14.89 35.32 11.99
CA LEU A 15 15.84 34.30 11.56
C LEU A 15 15.77 33.03 12.43
N TYR A 16 15.50 33.18 13.73
CA TYR A 16 15.33 32.05 14.64
C TYR A 16 14.12 31.18 14.24
N PHE A 17 13.00 31.82 13.89
CA PHE A 17 11.79 31.12 13.43
C PHE A 17 11.94 30.43 12.06
N LEU A 18 12.70 31.00 11.13
CA LEU A 18 12.96 30.41 9.81
C LEU A 18 13.96 29.25 9.85
N SER A 19 14.75 29.16 10.92
CA SER A 19 15.73 28.08 11.12
C SER A 19 15.16 26.85 11.82
N TRP A 20 13.88 26.88 12.24
CA TRP A 20 13.27 25.70 12.83
C TRP A 20 13.09 24.64 11.75
N PRO A 21 13.78 23.49 11.83
CA PRO A 21 13.54 22.41 10.91
C PRO A 21 12.10 21.95 11.10
N MET A 22 11.25 22.31 10.16
CA MET A 22 9.99 21.63 9.92
C MET A 22 10.38 20.18 9.65
N ALA A 23 10.18 19.34 10.67
CA ALA A 23 10.38 17.91 10.57
C ALA A 23 9.40 17.40 9.51
N VAL A 24 9.88 17.35 8.27
CA VAL A 24 9.23 16.61 7.21
C VAL A 24 9.46 15.16 7.59
N GLU A 25 8.43 14.55 8.17
CA GLU A 25 8.36 13.12 8.44
C GLU A 25 8.32 12.42 7.07
N GLY A 26 9.51 12.27 6.47
CA GLY A 26 9.71 11.35 5.38
C GLY A 26 9.42 9.97 5.93
N ASN A 27 8.35 9.34 5.44
CA ASN A 27 8.08 7.94 5.71
C ASN A 27 9.22 7.13 5.06
N ASP A 28 10.33 6.99 5.78
CA ASP A 28 11.46 6.16 5.39
C ASP A 28 11.01 4.70 5.49
N PHE A 29 10.45 4.19 4.39
CA PHE A 29 10.26 2.76 4.18
C PHE A 29 11.63 2.09 3.94
N SER A 30 12.53 2.18 4.91
CA SER A 30 13.80 1.43 4.94
C SER A 30 13.57 -0.08 5.04
N SER A 31 12.31 -0.50 5.26
CA SER A 31 11.88 -1.90 5.26
C SER A 31 11.95 -2.58 3.89
N PHE A 32 12.06 -1.82 2.79
CA PHE A 32 12.17 -2.40 1.43
C PHE A 32 13.56 -2.94 1.10
N LEU A 33 14.61 -2.51 1.81
CA LEU A 33 16.00 -2.84 1.45
C LEU A 33 16.65 -3.90 2.35
N SER A 34 16.16 -4.16 3.57
CA SER A 34 16.66 -5.30 4.36
C SER A 34 15.72 -5.70 5.52
N ALA A 35 14.70 -6.49 5.26
CA ALA A 35 14.01 -7.34 6.24
C ALA A 35 13.08 -8.29 5.48
N ASN A 36 12.77 -9.47 6.01
CA ASN A 36 11.81 -10.43 5.45
C ASN A 36 10.43 -9.78 5.19
N ALA A 37 10.23 -9.20 4.02
CA ALA A 37 8.97 -8.61 3.60
C ALA A 37 8.03 -9.71 3.09
N SER A 38 6.88 -9.91 3.76
CA SER A 38 5.86 -10.86 3.29
C SER A 38 4.73 -10.13 2.56
N LEU A 39 4.40 -10.61 1.35
CA LEU A 39 3.29 -10.14 0.52
C LEU A 39 2.23 -11.24 0.45
N ALA A 40 0.98 -10.90 0.76
CA ALA A 40 -0.15 -11.79 0.53
C ALA A 40 -0.81 -11.48 -0.81
N VAL A 41 -1.13 -12.51 -1.59
CA VAL A 41 -1.95 -12.40 -2.80
C VAL A 41 -3.20 -13.24 -2.58
N VAL A 42 -4.35 -12.59 -2.47
CA VAL A 42 -5.65 -13.24 -2.22
C VAL A 42 -6.53 -13.07 -3.45
N VAL A 43 -6.86 -14.16 -4.13
CA VAL A 43 -7.72 -14.12 -5.31
C VAL A 43 -8.92 -15.03 -5.05
N ASP A 44 -10.12 -14.46 -5.10
CA ASP A 44 -11.35 -15.22 -4.89
C ASP A 44 -11.63 -16.13 -6.09
N HIS A 45 -11.81 -17.42 -5.83
CA HIS A 45 -12.13 -18.42 -6.85
C HIS A 45 -13.47 -18.14 -7.56
N GLU A 46 -14.47 -17.64 -6.83
CA GLU A 46 -15.77 -17.33 -7.42
C GLU A 46 -15.67 -16.11 -8.34
N TYR A 47 -14.87 -15.11 -7.96
CA TYR A 47 -14.59 -13.95 -8.80
C TYR A 47 -13.87 -14.36 -10.09
N MET A 48 -12.82 -15.18 -10.00
CA MET A 48 -12.13 -15.72 -11.18
C MET A 48 -13.06 -16.48 -12.12
N THR A 49 -13.92 -17.33 -11.56
CA THR A 49 -14.87 -18.14 -12.33
C THR A 49 -15.89 -17.26 -13.04
N ARG A 50 -16.44 -16.24 -12.37
CA ARG A 50 -17.38 -15.28 -12.98
C ARG A 50 -16.77 -14.50 -14.14
N HIS A 51 -15.50 -14.12 -14.02
CA HIS A 51 -14.80 -13.34 -15.04
C HIS A 51 -14.06 -14.21 -16.09
N GLY A 52 -14.09 -15.53 -15.96
CA GLY A 52 -13.44 -16.46 -16.89
C GLY A 52 -11.93 -16.30 -16.98
N GLN A 53 -11.27 -15.82 -15.91
CA GLN A 53 -9.85 -15.49 -15.92
C GLN A 53 -9.06 -16.26 -14.86
N ASN A 54 -7.88 -16.78 -15.23
CA ASN A 54 -6.95 -17.40 -14.29
C ASN A 54 -5.97 -16.37 -13.71
N ILE A 55 -6.53 -15.39 -12.99
CA ILE A 55 -5.78 -14.23 -12.47
C ILE A 55 -4.63 -14.69 -11.55
N MET A 56 -4.83 -15.77 -10.78
CA MET A 56 -3.80 -16.30 -9.90
C MET A 56 -2.51 -16.69 -10.65
N ALA A 57 -2.62 -17.43 -11.76
CA ALA A 57 -1.45 -17.84 -12.55
C ALA A 57 -0.70 -16.63 -13.14
N HIS A 58 -1.42 -15.58 -13.51
CA HIS A 58 -0.80 -14.32 -13.96
C HIS A 58 0.01 -13.66 -12.83
N PHE A 59 -0.55 -13.57 -11.63
CA PHE A 59 0.17 -13.04 -10.47
C PHE A 59 1.41 -13.88 -10.11
N GLU A 60 1.28 -15.22 -10.10
CA GLU A 60 2.39 -16.12 -9.83
C GLU A 60 3.55 -15.89 -10.82
N LYS A 61 3.23 -15.79 -12.12
CA LYS A 61 4.23 -15.51 -13.16
C LYS A 61 4.88 -14.14 -13.00
N ILE A 62 4.06 -13.08 -12.93
CA ILE A 62 4.55 -11.69 -12.87
C ILE A 62 5.43 -11.48 -11.64
N LEU A 63 4.98 -11.93 -10.46
CA LEU A 63 5.75 -11.76 -9.23
C LEU A 63 7.03 -12.60 -9.25
N SER A 64 6.99 -13.83 -9.76
CA SER A 64 8.18 -14.68 -9.90
C SER A 64 9.24 -14.02 -10.80
N ASP A 65 8.82 -13.48 -11.96
CA ASP A 65 9.72 -12.82 -12.90
C ASP A 65 10.31 -11.53 -12.28
N ILE A 66 9.48 -10.70 -11.65
CA ILE A 66 9.94 -9.46 -10.98
C ILE A 66 10.92 -9.77 -9.85
N ILE A 67 10.60 -10.74 -8.99
CA ILE A 67 11.48 -11.11 -7.87
C ILE A 67 12.83 -11.59 -8.40
N ARG A 68 12.84 -12.46 -9.41
CA ARG A 68 14.07 -13.00 -9.99
C ARG A 68 14.92 -11.93 -10.68
N GLU A 69 14.29 -10.99 -11.39
CA GLU A 69 15.00 -10.03 -12.23
C GLU A 69 15.44 -8.77 -11.49
N ASN A 70 14.62 -8.28 -10.56
CA ASN A 70 14.80 -6.97 -9.91
C ASN A 70 15.24 -7.06 -8.45
N LEU A 71 14.94 -8.16 -7.74
CA LEU A 71 15.26 -8.33 -6.33
C LEU A 71 16.49 -9.22 -6.14
N LYS A 72 17.59 -8.95 -6.85
CA LYS A 72 18.81 -9.77 -6.79
C LYS A 72 19.48 -9.78 -5.41
N ASN A 73 19.34 -8.68 -4.66
CA ASN A 73 19.96 -8.46 -3.35
C ASN A 73 18.94 -8.43 -2.19
N GLY A 74 17.66 -8.67 -2.49
CA GLY A 74 16.55 -8.65 -1.53
C GLY A 74 15.65 -9.87 -1.70
N GLY A 75 14.63 -9.99 -0.86
CA GLY A 75 13.66 -11.08 -0.97
C GLY A 75 12.28 -10.64 -0.50
N ILE A 76 11.25 -11.05 -1.25
CA ILE A 76 9.86 -10.91 -0.84
C ILE A 76 9.26 -12.31 -0.75
N ASN A 77 8.71 -12.66 0.41
CA ASN A 77 7.99 -13.91 0.58
C ASN A 77 6.55 -13.73 0.14
N VAL A 78 6.19 -14.27 -1.02
CA VAL A 78 4.82 -14.19 -1.54
C VAL A 78 4.02 -15.40 -1.11
N ARG A 79 2.85 -15.17 -0.50
CA ARG A 79 1.90 -16.24 -0.17
C ARG A 79 0.59 -16.06 -0.93
N TYR A 80 0.22 -17.09 -1.67
CA TYR A 80 -0.98 -17.12 -2.50
C TYR A 80 -2.14 -17.78 -1.76
N PHE A 81 -3.29 -17.13 -1.77
CA PHE A 81 -4.52 -17.59 -1.14
C PHE A 81 -5.65 -17.55 -2.16
N ARG A 82 -6.37 -18.67 -2.29
CA ARG A 82 -7.51 -18.79 -3.21
C ARG A 82 -8.88 -18.58 -2.55
N TRP A 83 -8.86 -18.34 -1.24
CA TRP A 83 -10.06 -18.27 -0.40
C TRP A 83 -10.22 -16.87 0.19
N ASN A 84 -11.45 -16.37 0.19
CA ASN A 84 -11.78 -15.00 0.61
C ASN A 84 -11.81 -14.79 2.14
N ALA A 85 -12.00 -15.86 2.93
CA ALA A 85 -12.01 -15.83 4.40
C ALA A 85 -10.61 -15.83 5.07
N VAL A 86 -9.54 -15.46 4.35
CA VAL A 86 -8.20 -15.43 4.94
C VAL A 86 -8.02 -14.20 5.81
N ARG A 87 -7.75 -14.42 7.09
CA ARG A 87 -7.33 -13.37 8.03
C ARG A 87 -5.81 -13.30 8.03
N LEU A 88 -5.27 -12.20 7.52
CA LEU A 88 -3.82 -11.98 7.52
C LEU A 88 -3.33 -11.70 8.94
N LYS A 89 -2.23 -12.36 9.32
CA LYS A 89 -1.51 -12.07 10.56
C LYS A 89 -0.66 -10.81 10.40
N LYS A 90 -0.14 -10.27 11.51
CA LYS A 90 0.73 -9.07 11.54
C LYS A 90 2.07 -9.22 10.80
N ASP A 91 2.37 -10.40 10.27
CA ASP A 91 3.64 -10.71 9.61
C ASP A 91 3.67 -10.27 8.13
N PHE A 92 2.56 -9.81 7.57
CA PHE A 92 2.47 -9.30 6.20
C PHE A 92 2.62 -7.79 6.16
N LEU A 93 3.40 -7.29 5.20
CA LEU A 93 3.52 -5.85 4.96
C LEU A 93 2.40 -5.33 4.07
N ALA A 94 2.03 -6.12 3.05
CA ALA A 94 1.02 -5.75 2.09
C ALA A 94 0.19 -6.96 1.67
N ALA A 95 -1.02 -6.68 1.19
CA ALA A 95 -1.95 -7.64 0.66
C ALA A 95 -2.52 -7.14 -0.66
N ILE A 96 -2.35 -7.91 -1.73
CA ILE A 96 -3.05 -7.71 -2.99
C ILE A 96 -4.28 -8.61 -2.98
N THR A 97 -5.45 -8.05 -3.21
CA THR A 97 -6.71 -8.79 -3.22
C THR A 97 -7.42 -8.60 -4.56
N VAL A 98 -8.01 -9.68 -5.07
CA VAL A 98 -8.84 -9.69 -6.28
C VAL A 98 -10.14 -10.38 -5.94
N THR A 99 -11.14 -9.59 -5.57
CA THR A 99 -12.42 -10.10 -5.04
C THR A 99 -13.57 -9.15 -5.39
N ASP A 100 -14.81 -9.62 -5.26
CA ASP A 100 -15.97 -8.73 -5.44
C ASP A 100 -16.04 -7.63 -4.37
N CYS A 101 -16.96 -6.69 -4.59
CA CYS A 101 -17.07 -5.53 -3.72
C CYS A 101 -17.36 -5.89 -2.25
N ALA A 102 -18.26 -6.84 -2.00
CA ALA A 102 -18.62 -7.23 -0.64
C ALA A 102 -17.42 -7.86 0.09
N ASN A 103 -16.70 -8.76 -0.58
CA ASN A 103 -15.51 -9.41 -0.03
C ASN A 103 -14.35 -8.43 0.14
N THR A 104 -14.20 -7.44 -0.74
CA THR A 104 -13.20 -6.38 -0.61
C THR A 104 -13.40 -5.57 0.67
N TRP A 105 -14.64 -5.17 0.97
CA TRP A 105 -14.96 -4.46 2.22
C TRP A 105 -14.81 -5.33 3.46
N ASN A 106 -15.16 -6.62 3.37
CA ASN A 106 -14.94 -7.58 4.45
C ASN A 106 -13.44 -7.74 4.78
N PHE A 107 -12.61 -7.86 3.74
CA PHE A 107 -11.17 -7.98 3.88
C PHE A 107 -10.53 -6.68 4.41
N TYR A 108 -10.99 -5.53 3.94
CA TYR A 108 -10.54 -4.25 4.48
C TYR A 108 -10.84 -4.13 5.99
N ARG A 109 -12.04 -4.53 6.43
CA ARG A 109 -12.38 -4.52 7.86
C ARG A 109 -11.49 -5.46 8.68
N SER A 110 -11.16 -6.64 8.15
CA SER A 110 -10.33 -7.61 8.87
C SER A 110 -8.85 -7.21 8.96
N THR A 111 -8.38 -6.31 8.10
CA THR A 111 -6.98 -5.84 8.03
C THR A 111 -6.73 -4.53 8.79
N GLN A 112 -7.77 -3.86 9.30
CA GLN A 112 -7.59 -2.63 10.07
C GLN A 112 -6.77 -2.81 11.36
N GLU A 113 -6.75 -4.02 11.92
CA GLU A 113 -6.02 -4.35 13.15
C GLU A 113 -4.54 -4.68 12.91
N THR A 114 -4.15 -4.97 11.66
CA THR A 114 -2.85 -5.59 11.33
C THR A 114 -1.88 -4.68 10.57
N SER A 115 -2.21 -3.39 10.41
CA SER A 115 -1.36 -2.38 9.73
C SER A 115 -0.79 -2.85 8.38
N VAL A 116 -1.56 -3.67 7.66
CA VAL A 116 -1.19 -4.20 6.34
C VAL A 116 -1.63 -3.21 5.27
N LEU A 117 -0.76 -2.89 4.31
CA LEU A 117 -1.15 -2.11 3.14
C LEU A 117 -2.07 -2.95 2.24
N LEU A 118 -3.34 -2.56 2.14
CA LEU A 118 -4.30 -3.22 1.26
C LEU A 118 -4.27 -2.62 -0.15
N ILE A 119 -4.04 -3.47 -1.15
CA ILE A 119 -4.21 -3.19 -2.57
C ILE A 119 -5.39 -4.05 -3.05
N ALA A 120 -6.52 -3.43 -3.36
CA ALA A 120 -7.76 -4.13 -3.73
C ALA A 120 -8.10 -3.93 -5.20
N ILE A 121 -8.26 -5.02 -5.93
CA ILE A 121 -8.81 -5.09 -7.28
C ILE A 121 -10.23 -5.64 -7.17
N THR A 122 -11.21 -4.87 -7.61
CA THR A 122 -12.63 -5.21 -7.43
C THR A 122 -13.50 -4.68 -8.58
N ASP A 123 -14.80 -4.90 -8.48
CA ASP A 123 -15.82 -4.50 -9.45
C ASP A 123 -15.81 -2.99 -9.75
N SER A 124 -16.28 -2.62 -10.95
CA SER A 124 -16.36 -1.22 -11.40
C SER A 124 -17.22 -0.34 -10.50
N ASP A 125 -18.27 -0.91 -9.93
CA ASP A 125 -19.32 -0.17 -9.22
C ASP A 125 -19.07 -0.16 -7.70
N CYS A 126 -17.90 -0.63 -7.25
CA CYS A 126 -17.58 -0.69 -5.84
C CYS A 126 -17.25 0.70 -5.26
N PRO A 127 -17.85 1.08 -4.11
CA PRO A 127 -17.49 2.29 -3.40
C PRO A 127 -16.01 2.29 -2.99
N ARG A 128 -15.36 3.45 -3.12
CA ARG A 128 -13.93 3.58 -2.90
C ARG A 128 -13.57 3.43 -1.42
N LEU A 129 -12.55 2.63 -1.12
CA LEU A 129 -11.98 2.53 0.22
C LEU A 129 -11.28 3.84 0.65
N PRO A 130 -11.07 4.06 1.97
CA PRO A 130 -10.37 5.25 2.46
C PRO A 130 -8.95 5.38 1.89
N LEU A 131 -8.67 6.52 1.26
CA LEU A 131 -7.44 6.79 0.50
C LEU A 131 -6.16 6.71 1.33
N ASN A 132 -6.27 6.94 2.65
CA ASN A 132 -5.14 6.90 3.58
C ASN A 132 -4.85 5.49 4.13
N LYS A 133 -5.64 4.48 3.74
CA LYS A 133 -5.55 3.12 4.31
C LYS A 133 -5.51 2.01 3.27
N ALA A 134 -5.97 2.26 2.04
CA ALA A 134 -5.96 1.26 0.99
C ALA A 134 -5.79 1.88 -0.41
N LEU A 135 -5.14 1.14 -1.30
CA LEU A 135 -5.12 1.38 -2.73
C LEU A 135 -6.20 0.53 -3.37
N MET A 136 -7.03 1.13 -4.23
CA MET A 136 -8.12 0.43 -4.88
C MET A 136 -8.09 0.66 -6.39
N VAL A 137 -8.11 -0.44 -7.15
CA VAL A 137 -8.19 -0.50 -8.61
C VAL A 137 -9.53 -1.13 -8.97
N ARG A 138 -10.29 -0.46 -9.83
CA ARG A 138 -11.59 -0.96 -10.30
C ARG A 138 -11.39 -1.63 -11.66
N GLN A 139 -11.99 -2.81 -11.87
CA GLN A 139 -11.80 -3.62 -13.08
C GLN A 139 -12.14 -2.86 -14.38
N SER A 140 -13.08 -1.90 -14.34
CA SER A 140 -13.38 -1.03 -15.49
C SER A 140 -12.16 -0.24 -16.00
N LEU A 141 -11.19 0.06 -15.12
CA LEU A 141 -9.96 0.75 -15.50
C LEU A 141 -8.94 -0.17 -16.19
N ILE A 142 -9.05 -1.50 -16.03
CA ILE A 142 -8.12 -2.47 -16.64
C ILE A 142 -8.47 -2.74 -18.11
N LEU A 143 -9.74 -2.58 -18.51
CA LEU A 143 -10.19 -2.72 -19.91
C LEU A 143 -9.97 -1.45 -20.76
N SER A 144 -9.40 -0.39 -20.18
CA SER A 144 -9.13 0.89 -20.87
C SER A 144 -7.65 1.06 -21.23
N VAL A 145 -6.81 0.06 -20.97
CA VAL A 145 -5.36 0.04 -21.27
C VAL A 145 -5.06 -1.04 -22.30
#